data_AF-A0A7X3MX61-F1
#
_entry.id   AF-A0A7X3MX61-F1
#
_cell.length_a   1.000
_cell.length_b   1.000
_cell.length_c   1.000
_cell.angle_alpha   90.00
_cell.angle_beta   90.00
_cell.angle_gamma   90.00
#
_symmetry.space_group_name_H-M   'P 1'
#
loop_
_entity.id
_entity.type
_entity.pdbx_description
1 polymer ?
#
loop_
_entity_poly.entity_id
_entity_poly.type
_entity_poly.pdbx_seq_one_letter_code
_entity_poly.pdbx_strand_id
1 'polypeptide(L)'
;MDPLHLIINDHANIVSLCRDVLRSMPNGDAKSRERLFSQLYDELRWHMEAEEDSLYEALEDDHRAKRLIDELEDEHEEIEEELGRLTGARYKGSREWTQRFEDFSYLLDRHFHREEHELLPLAREILDPEQARDLLHEFAEEKAEEIREARQGLWGNLPTGALVGALAGAVAGAVAFTMWRRGSPRDLMVRPPVRRYLAALPGVGRIAGRFRGNGRTVRGHEVDVLRDVAERTRCPVHDVSSRLQLPIGRTYAIVAALERQGLVRSAHAQGPGRERVVAITTRGREVAQR
;
A
#
# COMPACT_ATOMS: atom_id res chain seq x y z
N MET A 1 19.66 0.92 15.57
CA MET A 1 19.38 0.60 14.15
C MET A 1 18.95 1.91 13.52
N ASP A 2 19.49 2.27 12.37
CA ASP A 2 19.03 3.46 11.64
C ASP A 2 17.58 3.23 11.21
N PRO A 3 16.61 4.05 11.68
CA PRO A 3 15.20 3.83 11.38
C PRO A 3 14.88 3.88 9.89
N LEU A 4 15.65 4.64 9.10
CA LEU A 4 15.45 4.76 7.65
C LEU A 4 15.98 3.56 6.85
N HIS A 5 16.58 2.57 7.52
CA HIS A 5 17.11 1.38 6.86
C HIS A 5 16.02 0.44 6.34
N LEU A 6 14.77 0.52 6.83
CA LEU A 6 13.67 -0.27 6.26
C LEU A 6 13.32 0.17 4.84
N ILE A 7 13.30 1.48 4.59
CA ILE A 7 13.05 2.09 3.28
C ILE A 7 14.11 1.62 2.27
N ILE A 8 15.39 1.73 2.63
CA ILE A 8 16.51 1.25 1.79
C ILE A 8 16.42 -0.27 1.51
N ASN A 9 15.96 -1.06 2.49
CA ASN A 9 15.76 -2.49 2.27
C ASN A 9 14.64 -2.76 1.26
N ASP A 10 13.57 -1.97 1.29
CA ASP A 10 12.48 -2.06 0.33
C ASP A 10 12.96 -1.69 -1.08
N HIS A 11 13.77 -0.63 -1.24
CA HIS A 11 14.39 -0.30 -2.54
C HIS A 11 15.18 -1.48 -3.09
N ALA A 12 16.03 -2.08 -2.26
CA ALA A 12 16.85 -3.24 -2.66
C ALA A 12 15.98 -4.44 -3.09
N ASN A 13 14.85 -4.67 -2.41
CA ASN A 13 13.90 -5.72 -2.76
C ASN A 13 13.19 -5.41 -4.09
N ILE A 14 12.71 -4.19 -4.28
CA ILE A 14 12.02 -3.74 -5.50
C ILE A 14 12.96 -3.80 -6.71
N VAL A 15 14.21 -3.33 -6.58
CA VAL A 15 15.25 -3.43 -7.61
C VAL A 15 15.58 -4.91 -7.92
N SER A 16 15.56 -5.78 -6.91
CA SER A 16 15.69 -7.24 -7.16
C SER A 16 14.52 -7.80 -7.96
N LEU A 17 13.29 -7.43 -7.62
CA LEU A 17 12.09 -7.85 -8.36
C LEU A 17 12.13 -7.36 -9.82
N CYS A 18 12.55 -6.12 -10.06
CA CYS A 18 12.74 -5.60 -11.42
C CYS A 18 13.70 -6.46 -12.25
N ARG A 19 14.85 -6.84 -11.66
CA ARG A 19 15.83 -7.73 -12.31
C ARG A 19 15.24 -9.10 -12.60
N ASP A 20 14.44 -9.66 -11.69
CA ASP A 20 13.81 -10.96 -11.87
C ASP A 20 12.71 -10.91 -12.95
N VAL A 21 11.94 -9.83 -13.03
CA VAL A 21 10.96 -9.59 -14.12
C VAL A 21 11.66 -9.53 -15.47
N LEU A 22 12.79 -8.83 -15.59
CA LEU A 22 13.57 -8.76 -16.83
C LEU A 22 14.18 -10.12 -17.22
N ARG A 23 14.75 -10.84 -16.24
CA ARG A 23 15.36 -12.17 -16.48
C ARG A 23 14.35 -13.26 -16.81
N SER A 24 13.10 -13.10 -16.41
CA SER A 24 12.06 -14.10 -16.65
C SER A 24 11.75 -14.33 -18.15
N MET A 25 12.27 -13.51 -19.07
CA MET A 25 12.16 -13.73 -20.54
C MET A 25 13.47 -13.38 -21.27
N PRO A 26 14.00 -14.29 -22.13
CA PRO A 26 13.46 -14.46 -23.51
C PRO A 26 12.87 -15.84 -23.87
N ASN A 27 13.09 -16.90 -23.08
CA ASN A 27 12.69 -18.30 -23.38
C ASN A 27 11.82 -18.95 -22.26
N GLY A 28 11.27 -18.17 -21.34
CA GLY A 28 10.57 -18.64 -20.13
C GLY A 28 9.04 -18.69 -20.23
N ASP A 29 8.40 -19.21 -19.18
CA ASP A 29 6.93 -19.21 -19.03
C ASP A 29 6.42 -17.79 -18.74
N ALA A 30 5.61 -17.24 -19.66
CA ALA A 30 4.98 -15.92 -19.52
C ALA A 30 4.23 -15.75 -18.18
N LYS A 31 3.70 -16.84 -17.61
CA LYS A 31 3.05 -16.82 -16.29
C LYS A 31 4.00 -16.47 -15.15
N SER A 32 5.29 -16.80 -15.28
CA SER A 32 6.30 -16.44 -14.28
C SER A 32 6.56 -14.93 -14.30
N ARG A 33 6.65 -14.32 -15.49
CA ARG A 33 6.81 -12.87 -15.64
C ARG A 33 5.61 -12.12 -15.11
N GLU A 34 4.41 -12.57 -15.45
CA GLU A 34 3.16 -11.97 -14.95
C GLU A 34 3.07 -12.00 -13.43
N ARG A 35 3.42 -13.12 -12.80
CA ARG A 35 3.44 -13.24 -11.34
C ARG A 35 4.48 -12.32 -10.69
N LEU A 36 5.70 -12.29 -11.23
CA LEU A 36 6.76 -11.41 -10.71
C LEU A 36 6.40 -9.93 -10.87
N PHE A 37 5.79 -9.56 -12.01
CA PHE A 37 5.32 -8.22 -12.26
C PHE A 37 4.16 -7.84 -11.31
N SER A 38 3.23 -8.76 -11.05
CA SER A 38 2.16 -8.53 -10.07
C SER A 38 2.72 -8.32 -8.66
N GLN A 39 3.75 -9.09 -8.28
CA GLN A 39 4.41 -8.91 -6.99
C GLN A 39 5.12 -7.55 -6.92
N LEU A 40 5.83 -7.17 -7.98
CA LEU A 40 6.47 -5.85 -8.07
C LEU A 40 5.45 -4.71 -7.97
N TYR A 41 4.32 -4.83 -8.65
CA TYR A 41 3.23 -3.86 -8.60
C TYR A 41 2.76 -3.63 -7.17
N ASP A 42 2.46 -4.71 -6.44
CA ASP A 42 1.98 -4.61 -5.05
C ASP A 42 3.05 -4.01 -4.13
N GLU A 43 4.28 -4.54 -4.16
CA GLU A 43 5.38 -4.07 -3.29
C GLU A 43 5.72 -2.59 -3.51
N LEU A 44 5.72 -2.14 -4.76
CA LEU A 44 6.03 -0.75 -5.10
C LEU A 44 4.90 0.20 -4.66
N ARG A 45 3.64 -0.18 -4.88
CA ARG A 45 2.50 0.63 -4.44
C ARG A 45 2.49 0.80 -2.92
N TRP A 46 2.65 -0.29 -2.17
CA TRP A 46 2.68 -0.25 -0.71
C TRP A 46 3.87 0.53 -0.16
N HIS A 47 4.98 0.53 -0.88
CA HIS A 47 6.17 1.27 -0.51
C HIS A 47 5.95 2.79 -0.67
N MET A 48 5.49 3.24 -1.84
CA MET A 48 5.23 4.66 -2.10
C MET A 48 4.15 5.22 -1.16
N GLU A 49 3.06 4.48 -0.94
CA GLU A 49 2.01 4.89 0.01
C GLU A 49 2.54 5.02 1.44
N ALA A 50 3.36 4.05 1.89
CA ALA A 50 3.96 4.13 3.21
C ALA A 50 4.96 5.31 3.33
N GLU A 51 5.65 5.69 2.25
CA GLU A 51 6.53 6.88 2.25
C GLU A 51 5.74 8.17 2.33
N GLU A 52 4.66 8.30 1.56
CA GLU A 52 3.77 9.47 1.59
C GLU A 52 3.14 9.65 2.98
N ASP A 53 2.53 8.58 3.51
CA ASP A 53 1.77 8.61 4.77
C ASP A 53 2.67 8.63 6.02
N SER A 54 3.99 8.47 5.89
CA SER A 54 4.91 8.56 7.04
C SER A 54 6.06 9.53 6.81
N LEU A 55 6.97 9.23 5.90
CA LEU A 55 8.19 10.00 5.68
C LEU A 55 7.88 11.41 5.17
N TYR A 56 7.01 11.54 4.18
CA TYR A 56 6.72 12.84 3.57
C TYR A 56 5.88 13.68 4.53
N GLU A 57 4.87 13.09 5.18
CA GLU A 57 4.10 13.76 6.25
C GLU A 57 5.01 14.25 7.39
N ALA A 58 5.97 13.44 7.86
CA ALA A 58 6.88 13.84 8.93
C ALA A 58 7.77 15.04 8.56
N LEU A 59 8.02 15.26 7.27
CA LEU A 59 8.89 16.29 6.72
C LEU A 59 8.15 17.50 6.13
N GLU A 60 6.82 17.45 5.99
CA GLU A 60 6.01 18.42 5.23
C GLU A 60 6.14 19.87 5.76
N ASP A 61 6.38 20.01 7.06
CA ASP A 61 6.49 21.30 7.74
C ASP A 61 7.89 21.96 7.59
N ASP A 62 8.90 21.22 7.13
CA ASP A 62 10.24 21.79 6.90
C ASP A 62 10.37 22.33 5.47
N HIS A 63 10.53 23.65 5.37
CA HIS A 63 10.74 24.37 4.12
C HIS A 63 11.90 23.85 3.24
N ARG A 64 12.89 23.18 3.83
CA ARG A 64 14.03 22.58 3.10
C ARG A 64 13.60 21.34 2.33
N ALA A 65 12.66 20.57 2.87
CA ALA A 65 12.18 19.31 2.29
C ALA A 65 11.07 19.53 1.25
N LYS A 66 10.26 20.57 1.42
CA LYS A 66 9.07 20.84 0.60
C LYS A 66 9.28 20.66 -0.91
N ARG A 67 10.28 21.33 -1.51
CA ARG A 67 10.54 21.23 -2.95
C ARG A 67 10.89 19.80 -3.35
N LEU A 68 11.72 19.13 -2.55
CA LEU A 68 12.17 17.77 -2.85
C LEU A 68 10.99 16.79 -2.75
N ILE A 69 10.11 16.95 -1.75
CA ILE A 69 8.89 16.16 -1.61
C ILE A 69 7.96 16.40 -2.81
N ASP A 70 7.67 17.65 -3.16
CA ASP A 70 6.83 17.98 -4.34
C ASP A 70 7.38 17.28 -5.62
N GLU A 71 8.70 17.28 -5.80
CA GLU A 71 9.36 16.63 -6.95
C GLU A 71 9.37 15.10 -6.88
N LEU A 72 9.30 14.50 -5.69
CA LEU A 72 9.23 13.04 -5.51
C LEU A 72 7.79 12.53 -5.62
N GLU A 73 6.80 13.30 -5.17
CA GLU A 73 5.37 13.04 -5.42
C GLU A 73 5.08 13.06 -6.93
N ASP A 74 5.62 14.04 -7.67
CA ASP A 74 5.53 14.06 -9.15
C ASP A 74 6.15 12.80 -9.78
N GLU A 75 7.24 12.26 -9.21
CA GLU A 75 7.85 11.01 -9.66
C GLU A 75 7.00 9.79 -9.31
N HIS A 76 6.34 9.75 -8.15
CA HIS A 76 5.35 8.71 -7.81
C HIS A 76 4.21 8.69 -8.83
N GLU A 77 3.67 9.86 -9.19
CA GLU A 77 2.63 9.95 -10.23
C GLU A 77 3.14 9.39 -11.58
N GLU A 78 4.37 9.72 -11.99
CA GLU A 78 5.00 9.18 -13.21
C GLU A 78 5.15 7.64 -13.14
N ILE A 79 5.57 7.12 -11.99
CA ILE A 79 5.75 5.70 -11.71
C ILE A 79 4.40 4.96 -11.79
N GLU A 80 3.35 5.49 -11.16
CA GLU A 80 2.00 4.92 -11.19
C GLU A 80 1.41 4.89 -12.61
N GLU A 81 1.62 5.95 -13.39
CA GLU A 81 1.19 6.01 -14.78
C GLU A 81 1.86 4.93 -15.63
N GLU A 82 3.18 4.76 -15.52
CA GLU A 82 3.92 3.73 -16.25
C GLU A 82 3.57 2.31 -15.77
N LEU A 83 3.37 2.10 -14.47
CA LEU A 83 2.82 0.86 -13.94
C LEU A 83 1.46 0.53 -14.56
N GLY A 84 0.58 1.52 -14.70
CA GLY A 84 -0.72 1.38 -15.36
C GLY A 84 -0.58 0.97 -16.83
N ARG A 85 0.33 1.61 -17.57
CA ARG A 85 0.63 1.28 -18.98
C ARG A 85 1.18 -0.14 -19.12
N LEU A 86 2.11 -0.55 -18.26
CA LEU A 86 2.69 -1.89 -18.23
C LEU A 86 1.66 -2.96 -17.85
N THR A 87 0.77 -2.64 -16.92
CA THR A 87 -0.31 -3.52 -16.48
C THR A 87 -1.34 -3.76 -17.58
N GLY A 88 -1.76 -2.69 -18.27
CA GLY A 88 -2.74 -2.72 -19.36
C GLY A 88 -2.24 -3.36 -20.66
N ALA A 89 -0.94 -3.62 -20.79
CA ALA A 89 -0.38 -4.25 -21.96
C ALA A 89 -0.91 -5.69 -22.16
N ARG A 90 -1.42 -5.97 -23.37
CA ARG A 90 -2.05 -7.25 -23.74
C ARG A 90 -1.10 -8.45 -23.68
N TYR A 91 0.18 -8.25 -23.98
CA TYR A 91 1.18 -9.32 -23.96
C TYR A 91 2.49 -8.83 -23.34
N LYS A 92 2.71 -9.20 -22.08
CA LYS A 92 3.91 -8.85 -21.30
C LYS A 92 5.17 -9.58 -21.76
N GLY A 93 5.07 -10.55 -22.68
CA GLY A 93 6.22 -11.22 -23.30
C GLY A 93 6.77 -10.51 -24.54
N SER A 94 6.16 -9.41 -25.00
CA SER A 94 6.59 -8.68 -26.19
C SER A 94 7.91 -7.94 -25.97
N ARG A 95 8.65 -7.70 -27.05
CA ARG A 95 9.87 -6.88 -27.01
C ARG A 95 9.54 -5.44 -26.61
N GLU A 96 8.44 -4.91 -27.10
CA GLU A 96 7.94 -3.57 -26.79
C GLU A 96 7.62 -3.42 -25.29
N TRP A 97 7.02 -4.44 -24.67
CA TRP A 97 6.79 -4.44 -23.23
C TRP A 97 8.10 -4.50 -22.46
N THR A 98 9.06 -5.35 -22.87
CA THR A 98 10.37 -5.42 -22.23
C THR A 98 11.10 -4.09 -22.28
N GLN A 99 11.11 -3.41 -23.44
CA GLN A 99 11.75 -2.09 -23.56
C GLN A 99 11.12 -1.07 -22.61
N ARG A 100 9.78 -0.99 -22.58
CA ARG A 100 9.09 -0.09 -21.64
C ARG A 100 9.40 -0.45 -20.19
N PHE A 101 9.50 -1.74 -19.86
CA PHE A 101 9.83 -2.17 -18.51
C PHE A 101 11.28 -1.83 -18.14
N GLU A 102 12.23 -1.87 -19.08
CA GLU A 102 13.59 -1.38 -18.86
C GLU A 102 13.59 0.13 -18.56
N ASP A 103 12.85 0.92 -19.35
CA ASP A 103 12.71 2.37 -19.14
C ASP A 103 12.07 2.66 -17.77
N PHE A 104 11.03 1.91 -17.39
CA PHE A 104 10.39 1.97 -16.08
C PHE A 104 11.37 1.61 -14.94
N SER A 105 12.20 0.59 -15.12
CA SER A 105 13.20 0.23 -14.11
C SER A 105 14.26 1.31 -13.90
N TYR A 106 14.57 2.09 -14.94
CA TYR A 106 15.45 3.26 -14.84
C TYR A 106 14.78 4.43 -14.11
N LEU A 107 13.48 4.63 -14.33
CA LEU A 107 12.69 5.61 -13.56
C LEU A 107 12.75 5.32 -12.06
N LEU A 108 12.55 4.05 -11.65
CA LEU A 108 12.65 3.63 -10.25
C LEU A 108 14.05 3.82 -9.66
N ASP A 109 15.10 3.43 -10.41
CA ASP A 109 16.49 3.59 -9.97
C ASP A 109 16.83 5.07 -9.70
N ARG A 110 16.36 5.97 -10.58
CA ARG A 110 16.51 7.42 -10.39
C ARG A 110 15.78 7.89 -9.14
N HIS A 111 14.53 7.50 -8.98
CA HIS A 111 13.70 7.88 -7.84
C HIS A 111 14.33 7.45 -6.50
N PHE A 112 14.64 6.15 -6.35
CA PHE A 112 15.31 5.63 -5.15
C PHE A 112 16.68 6.28 -4.90
N HIS A 113 17.44 6.60 -5.95
CA HIS A 113 18.69 7.30 -5.80
C HIS A 113 18.49 8.69 -5.17
N ARG A 114 17.49 9.45 -5.60
CA ARG A 114 17.17 10.77 -5.03
C ARG A 114 16.74 10.65 -3.58
N GLU A 115 15.90 9.68 -3.26
CA GLU A 115 15.50 9.45 -1.87
C GLU A 115 16.68 9.09 -0.98
N GLU A 116 17.51 8.12 -1.40
CA GLU A 116 18.65 7.66 -0.61
C GLU A 116 19.74 8.71 -0.41
N HIS A 117 19.94 9.59 -1.39
CA HIS A 117 21.06 10.54 -1.40
C HIS A 117 20.65 11.99 -1.10
N GLU A 118 19.36 12.33 -1.15
CA GLU A 118 18.86 13.67 -0.90
C GLU A 118 17.84 13.68 0.24
N LEU A 119 16.74 12.91 0.13
CA LEU A 119 15.64 12.96 1.09
C LEU A 119 16.01 12.31 2.44
N LEU A 120 16.50 11.08 2.45
CA LEU A 120 16.84 10.37 3.69
C LEU A 120 17.98 11.05 4.46
N PRO A 121 19.04 11.61 3.83
CA PRO A 121 20.01 12.43 4.54
C PRO A 121 19.37 13.67 5.17
N LEU A 122 18.51 14.38 4.42
CA LEU A 122 17.78 15.54 4.93
C LEU A 122 16.86 15.16 6.10
N ALA A 123 16.17 14.03 6.02
CA ALA A 123 15.32 13.50 7.09
C ALA A 123 16.12 13.27 8.39
N ARG A 124 17.35 12.76 8.29
CA ARG A 124 18.24 12.58 9.46
C ARG A 124 18.70 13.90 10.08
N GLU A 125 18.70 14.99 9.32
CA GLU A 125 19.03 16.32 9.83
C GLU A 125 17.83 17.00 10.50
N ILE A 126 16.62 16.73 10.01
CA ILE A 126 15.37 17.34 10.49
C ILE A 126 14.84 16.61 11.72
N LEU A 127 14.83 15.27 11.67
CA LEU A 127 14.20 14.42 12.67
C LEU A 127 15.19 14.08 13.79
N ASP A 128 14.76 14.25 15.03
CA ASP A 128 15.51 13.75 16.17
C ASP A 128 15.44 12.20 16.26
N PRO A 129 16.28 11.55 17.10
CA PRO A 129 16.31 10.10 17.19
C PRO A 129 15.03 9.42 17.70
N GLU A 130 14.12 10.15 18.35
CA GLU A 130 12.81 9.64 18.78
C GLU A 130 11.82 9.74 17.62
N GLN A 131 11.73 10.90 16.97
CA GLN A 131 10.91 11.11 15.77
C GLN A 131 11.27 10.13 14.65
N ALA A 132 12.55 9.88 14.41
CA ALA A 132 12.98 8.91 13.41
C ALA A 132 12.54 7.48 13.76
N ARG A 133 12.47 7.12 15.06
CA ARG A 133 11.97 5.80 15.50
C ARG A 133 10.46 5.68 15.36
N ASP A 134 9.73 6.75 15.61
CA ASP A 134 8.28 6.80 15.44
C ASP A 134 7.93 6.67 13.94
N LEU A 135 8.64 7.39 13.07
CA LEU A 135 8.51 7.27 11.61
C LEU A 135 8.73 5.83 11.13
N LEU A 136 9.74 5.13 11.64
CA LEU A 136 9.96 3.72 11.31
C LEU A 136 8.77 2.84 11.70
N HIS A 137 8.14 3.12 12.84
CA HIS A 137 6.97 2.38 13.29
C HIS A 137 5.78 2.65 12.38
N GLU A 138 5.52 3.92 12.08
CA GLU A 138 4.47 4.37 11.16
C GLU A 138 4.65 3.73 9.78
N PHE A 139 5.84 3.84 9.16
CA PHE A 139 6.15 3.20 7.88
C PHE A 139 5.87 1.69 7.88
N ALA A 140 6.30 0.99 8.94
CA ALA A 140 6.10 -0.45 9.05
C ALA A 140 4.63 -0.83 9.29
N GLU A 141 3.89 -0.01 10.00
CA GLU A 141 2.46 -0.18 10.26
C GLU A 141 1.62 0.06 9.00
N GLU A 142 1.85 1.17 8.30
CA GLU A 142 1.14 1.50 7.06
C GLU A 142 1.35 0.41 6.00
N LYS A 143 2.61 0.01 5.79
CA LYS A 143 2.92 -1.12 4.89
C LYS A 143 2.23 -2.42 5.30
N ALA A 144 2.16 -2.70 6.61
CA ALA A 144 1.49 -3.90 7.11
C ALA A 144 -0.04 -3.84 6.98
N GLU A 145 -0.63 -2.65 7.09
CA GLU A 145 -2.05 -2.38 6.86
C GLU A 145 -2.41 -2.60 5.41
N GLU A 146 -1.68 -2.00 4.48
CA GLU A 146 -1.89 -2.17 3.03
C GLU A 146 -1.79 -3.65 2.60
N ILE A 147 -0.78 -4.39 3.09
CA ILE A 147 -0.66 -5.84 2.85
C ILE A 147 -1.88 -6.59 3.39
N ARG A 148 -2.39 -6.19 4.57
CA ARG A 148 -3.55 -6.82 5.21
C ARG A 148 -4.82 -6.53 4.42
N GLU A 149 -5.03 -5.31 3.97
CA GLU A 149 -6.18 -4.90 3.16
C GLU A 149 -6.21 -5.62 1.81
N ALA A 150 -5.08 -5.64 1.11
CA ALA A 150 -4.93 -6.36 -0.15
C ALA A 150 -5.27 -7.86 0.03
N ARG A 151 -4.81 -8.46 1.14
CA ARG A 151 -5.16 -9.84 1.49
C ARG A 151 -6.64 -10.01 1.81
N GLN A 152 -7.26 -9.13 2.59
CA GLN A 152 -8.69 -9.23 2.89
C GLN A 152 -9.55 -9.05 1.64
N GLY A 153 -9.18 -8.17 0.71
CA GLY A 153 -9.83 -8.01 -0.60
C GLY A 153 -9.72 -9.26 -1.48
N LEU A 154 -8.60 -9.98 -1.41
CA LEU A 154 -8.40 -11.25 -2.11
C LEU A 154 -9.23 -12.39 -1.48
N TRP A 155 -9.42 -12.39 -0.15
CA TRP A 155 -10.13 -13.44 0.59
C TRP A 155 -11.64 -13.22 0.68
N GLY A 156 -12.12 -11.98 0.50
CA GLY A 156 -13.55 -11.65 0.41
C GLY A 156 -14.27 -12.21 -0.82
N ASN A 157 -13.52 -12.70 -1.82
CA ASN A 157 -14.04 -13.18 -3.11
C ASN A 157 -13.94 -14.70 -3.33
N LEU A 158 -13.50 -15.49 -2.34
CA LEU A 158 -13.36 -16.94 -2.48
C LEU A 158 -14.54 -17.71 -1.84
N PRO A 159 -15.15 -18.69 -2.53
CA PRO A 159 -16.11 -19.58 -1.90
C PRO A 159 -15.42 -20.39 -0.80
N THR A 160 -16.12 -20.56 0.32
CA THR A 160 -15.66 -21.09 1.63
C THR A 160 -14.89 -22.43 1.56
N GLY A 161 -14.96 -23.16 0.44
CA GLY A 161 -14.21 -24.41 0.21
C GLY A 161 -12.73 -24.25 -0.15
N ALA A 162 -12.26 -23.07 -0.53
CA ALA A 162 -10.85 -22.83 -0.85
C ALA A 162 -9.97 -22.56 0.40
N LEU A 163 -10.59 -22.36 1.57
CA LEU A 163 -9.96 -21.95 2.82
C LEU A 163 -8.94 -22.96 3.39
N VAL A 164 -8.97 -24.23 2.98
CA VAL A 164 -8.03 -25.26 3.48
C VAL A 164 -6.71 -25.27 2.72
N GLY A 165 -6.67 -24.77 1.47
CA GLY A 165 -5.45 -24.78 0.64
C GLY A 165 -4.47 -23.64 0.96
N ALA A 166 -4.96 -22.49 1.41
CA ALA A 166 -4.14 -21.29 1.61
C ALA A 166 -3.36 -21.27 2.95
N LEU A 167 -3.79 -22.05 3.95
CA LEU A 167 -3.12 -22.14 5.25
C LEU A 167 -1.71 -22.77 5.18
N ALA A 168 -1.35 -23.43 4.07
CA ALA A 168 -0.01 -23.98 3.87
C ALA A 168 1.02 -22.96 3.30
N GLY A 169 0.57 -21.79 2.82
CA GLY A 169 1.44 -20.85 2.09
C GLY A 169 2.19 -19.83 2.95
N ALA A 170 1.63 -19.40 4.08
CA ALA A 170 2.17 -18.23 4.80
C ALA A 170 3.26 -18.55 5.84
N VAL A 171 3.43 -19.82 6.25
CA VAL A 171 4.61 -20.26 7.04
C VAL A 171 5.77 -20.68 6.11
N ALA A 172 5.48 -20.94 4.83
CA ALA A 172 6.47 -21.38 3.86
C ALA A 172 7.38 -20.24 3.35
N GLY A 173 6.98 -18.96 3.38
CA GLY A 173 7.76 -17.87 2.79
C GLY A 173 9.14 -17.66 3.46
N ALA A 174 9.17 -17.53 4.79
CA ALA A 174 10.43 -17.33 5.53
C ALA A 174 11.32 -18.59 5.59
N VAL A 175 10.71 -19.78 5.61
CA VAL A 175 11.44 -21.06 5.62
C VAL A 175 11.93 -21.45 4.22
N ALA A 176 11.16 -21.17 3.17
CA ALA A 176 11.57 -21.42 1.78
C ALA A 176 12.68 -20.45 1.33
N PHE A 177 12.65 -19.19 1.76
CA PHE A 177 13.71 -18.22 1.49
C PHE A 177 15.05 -18.63 2.14
N THR A 178 15.01 -19.13 3.38
CA THR A 178 16.21 -19.61 4.08
C THR A 178 16.74 -20.95 3.53
N MET A 179 15.88 -21.81 2.99
CA MET A 179 16.28 -23.06 2.35
C MET A 179 16.81 -22.87 0.91
N TRP A 180 16.25 -21.95 0.12
CA TRP A 180 16.74 -21.65 -1.24
C TRP A 180 18.15 -21.03 -1.22
N ARG A 181 18.44 -20.15 -0.24
CA ARG A 181 19.75 -19.52 -0.05
C ARG A 181 20.88 -20.51 0.31
N ARG A 182 20.56 -21.75 0.72
CA ARG A 182 21.55 -22.75 1.19
C ARG A 182 21.97 -23.80 0.16
N GLY A 183 21.46 -23.75 -1.06
CA GLY A 183 22.00 -24.48 -2.23
C GLY A 183 22.23 -25.99 -2.05
N SER A 184 21.19 -26.81 -2.16
CA SER A 184 21.35 -28.25 -2.42
C SER A 184 20.20 -28.77 -3.29
N PRO A 185 20.44 -29.18 -4.56
CA PRO A 185 19.37 -29.63 -5.45
C PRO A 185 19.50 -31.13 -5.73
N ARG A 186 19.02 -32.01 -4.84
CA ARG A 186 18.66 -33.40 -5.20
C ARG A 186 17.51 -33.90 -4.33
N ASP A 187 16.60 -34.60 -4.99
CA ASP A 187 15.39 -35.27 -4.48
C ASP A 187 14.21 -34.38 -4.07
N LEU A 188 13.20 -34.37 -4.93
CA LEU A 188 11.81 -34.68 -4.54
C LEU A 188 10.94 -34.87 -5.78
N MET A 189 10.95 -36.10 -6.28
CA MET A 189 9.87 -36.64 -7.11
C MET A 189 9.20 -37.76 -6.30
N VAL A 190 7.87 -37.86 -6.43
CA VAL A 190 6.93 -38.91 -5.94
C VAL A 190 6.01 -38.51 -4.75
N ARG A 191 4.75 -38.95 -4.89
CA ARG A 191 3.42 -38.46 -4.43
C ARG A 191 2.91 -39.08 -3.08
N PRO A 192 1.72 -38.66 -2.55
CA PRO A 192 1.37 -38.60 -1.10
C PRO A 192 0.52 -39.77 -0.56
N PRO A 193 0.01 -39.70 0.69
CA PRO A 193 -1.46 -39.61 0.83
C PRO A 193 -1.99 -38.70 1.95
N VAL A 194 -3.19 -38.15 1.71
CA VAL A 194 -4.07 -37.45 2.65
C VAL A 194 -5.14 -38.43 3.14
N ARG A 195 -5.15 -38.80 4.43
CA ARG A 195 -6.32 -39.39 5.12
C ARG A 195 -6.12 -39.38 6.65
N ARG A 196 -7.15 -38.95 7.39
CA ARG A 196 -7.22 -38.58 8.83
C ARG A 196 -6.74 -37.14 9.05
N TYR A 197 -7.57 -36.16 9.38
CA TYR A 197 -8.62 -36.16 10.40
C TYR A 197 -9.77 -35.20 10.01
N LEU A 198 -10.95 -35.77 9.71
CA LEU A 198 -12.24 -35.10 9.82
C LEU A 198 -13.08 -35.91 10.81
N ALA A 199 -13.02 -35.54 12.08
CA ALA A 199 -13.98 -35.94 13.10
C ALA A 199 -13.66 -35.18 14.40
N ALA A 200 -14.29 -34.02 14.59
CA ALA A 200 -14.76 -33.51 15.88
C ALA A 200 -15.21 -32.05 15.75
N LEU A 201 -16.49 -31.85 15.50
CA LEU A 201 -17.21 -30.66 15.96
C LEU A 201 -18.42 -31.16 16.76
N PRO A 202 -18.76 -30.48 17.87
CA PRO A 202 -20.15 -30.14 18.11
C PRO A 202 -20.32 -28.64 18.38
N GLY A 203 -21.46 -28.10 17.95
CA GLY A 203 -21.66 -26.68 17.69
C GLY A 203 -22.14 -25.83 18.85
N VAL A 204 -22.07 -24.52 18.60
CA VAL A 204 -22.99 -23.44 19.04
C VAL A 204 -22.88 -22.41 17.90
N GLY A 205 -23.91 -21.95 17.18
CA GLY A 205 -25.30 -21.69 17.54
C GLY A 205 -25.52 -20.17 17.56
N ARG A 206 -26.06 -19.59 16.46
CA ARG A 206 -26.37 -18.16 16.23
C ARG A 206 -25.11 -17.27 16.13
N ILE A 207 -24.86 -16.51 15.08
CA ILE A 207 -25.67 -15.42 14.52
C ILE A 207 -25.52 -15.41 12.99
N ALA A 208 -26.60 -15.71 12.28
CA ALA A 208 -26.77 -15.25 10.90
C ALA A 208 -27.53 -13.92 10.98
N GLY A 209 -26.87 -12.84 10.61
CA GLY A 209 -27.49 -11.53 10.57
C GLY A 209 -26.48 -10.43 10.40
N ARG A 210 -26.40 -9.93 9.15
CA ARG A 210 -25.99 -8.57 8.81
C ARG A 210 -24.49 -8.33 8.56
N PHE A 211 -23.98 -8.76 7.41
CA PHE A 211 -23.02 -7.95 6.62
C PHE A 211 -23.26 -8.20 5.14
N ARG A 212 -24.12 -7.36 4.55
CA ARG A 212 -24.22 -7.14 3.11
C ARG A 212 -23.83 -5.67 2.90
N GLY A 213 -22.60 -5.42 2.45
CA GLY A 213 -22.11 -4.11 2.00
C GLY A 213 -21.07 -4.39 0.94
N ASN A 214 -21.43 -4.50 -0.34
CA ASN A 214 -21.66 -3.43 -1.30
C ASN A 214 -20.39 -2.56 -1.49
N GLY A 215 -19.46 -3.06 -2.32
CA GLY A 215 -18.30 -2.31 -2.75
C GLY A 215 -18.72 -1.04 -3.48
N ARG A 216 -18.47 0.11 -2.85
CA ARG A 216 -18.61 1.43 -3.46
C ARG A 216 -17.22 1.93 -3.86
N THR A 217 -17.13 2.47 -5.07
CA THR A 217 -15.94 3.18 -5.58
C THR A 217 -15.64 4.41 -4.73
N VAL A 218 -14.44 4.99 -4.81
CA VAL A 218 -14.03 6.23 -4.11
C VAL A 218 -15.11 7.33 -4.16
N ARG A 219 -15.72 7.54 -5.33
CA ARG A 219 -16.83 8.49 -5.56
C ARG A 219 -18.11 8.24 -4.72
N GLY A 220 -18.28 7.03 -4.21
CA GLY A 220 -19.43 6.64 -3.38
C GLY A 220 -19.26 7.00 -1.91
N HIS A 221 -18.03 7.15 -1.42
CA HIS A 221 -17.73 7.49 -0.03
C HIS A 221 -17.58 9.00 0.20
N GLU A 222 -17.38 9.80 -0.86
CA GLU A 222 -17.33 11.27 -0.78
C GLU A 222 -18.59 11.87 -0.12
N VAL A 223 -19.77 11.35 -0.47
CA VAL A 223 -21.05 11.81 0.09
C VAL A 223 -21.17 11.44 1.57
N ASP A 224 -20.71 10.24 1.95
CA ASP A 224 -20.77 9.74 3.32
C ASP A 224 -19.81 10.53 4.23
N VAL A 225 -18.58 10.78 3.77
CA VAL A 225 -17.58 11.62 4.45
C VAL A 225 -18.08 13.05 4.58
N LEU A 226 -18.60 13.65 3.50
CA LEU A 226 -19.12 15.01 3.54
C LEU A 226 -20.29 15.15 4.53
N ARG A 227 -21.17 14.14 4.62
CA ARG A 227 -22.29 14.14 5.57
C ARG A 227 -21.83 14.01 7.02
N ASP A 228 -20.91 13.09 7.32
CA ASP A 228 -20.36 12.95 8.69
C ASP A 228 -19.70 14.25 9.16
N VAL A 229 -18.90 14.88 8.31
CA VAL A 229 -18.25 16.17 8.61
C VAL A 229 -19.28 17.30 8.77
N ALA A 230 -20.36 17.31 7.97
CA ALA A 230 -21.42 18.31 8.07
C ALA A 230 -22.21 18.24 9.39
N GLU A 231 -22.44 17.02 9.92
CA GLU A 231 -23.11 16.81 11.21
C GLU A 231 -22.29 17.36 12.38
N ARG A 232 -20.96 17.25 12.31
CA ARG A 232 -20.04 17.60 13.41
C ARG A 232 -19.40 18.98 13.26
N THR A 233 -19.54 19.59 12.09
CA THR A 233 -18.98 20.90 11.70
C THR A 233 -17.46 20.97 11.65
N ARG A 234 -16.75 20.35 12.60
CA ARG A 234 -15.30 20.23 12.68
C ARG A 234 -14.94 18.97 13.46
N CYS A 235 -14.13 18.09 12.90
CA CYS A 235 -13.64 16.89 13.58
C CYS A 235 -12.29 16.42 13.02
N PRO A 236 -11.51 15.64 13.79
CA PRO A 236 -10.33 14.99 13.27
C PRO A 236 -10.64 14.04 12.11
N VAL A 237 -9.71 13.87 11.18
CA VAL A 237 -9.89 12.95 10.04
C VAL A 237 -9.88 11.49 10.49
N HIS A 238 -9.07 11.11 11.48
CA HIS A 238 -9.09 9.74 12.07
C HIS A 238 -10.48 9.34 12.59
N ASP A 239 -11.19 10.33 13.11
CA ASP A 239 -12.49 10.19 13.74
C ASP A 239 -13.55 9.87 12.67
N VAL A 240 -13.42 10.48 11.49
CA VAL A 240 -14.25 10.22 10.31
C VAL A 240 -13.97 8.81 9.78
N SER A 241 -12.69 8.44 9.66
CA SER A 241 -12.24 7.09 9.26
C SER A 241 -12.85 6.03 10.18
N SER A 242 -12.70 6.19 11.50
CA SER A 242 -13.20 5.26 12.52
C SER A 242 -14.72 5.10 12.46
N ARG A 243 -15.48 6.19 12.30
CA ARG A 243 -16.95 6.14 12.27
C ARG A 243 -17.50 5.53 10.99
N LEU A 244 -16.90 5.87 9.86
CA LEU A 244 -17.33 5.36 8.55
C LEU A 244 -16.73 4.01 8.20
N GLN A 245 -15.84 3.48 9.07
CA GLN A 245 -15.07 2.25 8.83
C GLN A 245 -14.36 2.30 7.47
N LEU A 246 -13.75 3.46 7.20
CA LEU A 246 -12.94 3.70 6.01
C LEU A 246 -11.46 3.65 6.38
N PRO A 247 -10.59 3.11 5.49
CA PRO A 247 -9.15 3.20 5.67
C PRO A 247 -8.70 4.67 5.85
N ILE A 248 -7.67 4.90 6.67
CA ILE A 248 -7.26 6.26 7.04
C ILE A 248 -6.74 7.06 5.84
N GLY A 249 -5.83 6.47 5.04
CA GLY A 249 -5.34 7.07 3.78
C GLY A 249 -6.46 7.38 2.78
N ARG A 250 -7.44 6.47 2.63
CA ARG A 250 -8.64 6.74 1.80
C ARG A 250 -9.47 7.90 2.34
N THR A 251 -9.58 8.02 3.66
CA THR A 251 -10.31 9.13 4.29
C THR A 251 -9.59 10.45 4.03
N TYR A 252 -8.26 10.48 4.09
CA TYR A 252 -7.44 11.63 3.69
C TYR A 252 -7.62 11.99 2.22
N ALA A 253 -7.52 11.02 1.30
CA ALA A 253 -7.72 11.25 -0.13
C ALA A 253 -9.12 11.85 -0.44
N ILE A 254 -10.17 11.36 0.23
CA ILE A 254 -11.52 11.89 0.09
C ILE A 254 -11.62 13.30 0.67
N VAL A 255 -11.04 13.56 1.84
CA VAL A 255 -11.03 14.90 2.45
C VAL A 255 -10.30 15.89 1.54
N ALA A 256 -9.15 15.52 0.98
CA ALA A 256 -8.40 16.34 0.02
C ALA A 256 -9.22 16.60 -1.27
N ALA A 257 -9.93 15.59 -1.79
CA ALA A 257 -10.82 15.76 -2.94
C ALA A 257 -11.99 16.72 -2.65
N LEU A 258 -12.61 16.63 -1.46
CA LEU A 258 -13.67 17.52 -1.01
C LEU A 258 -13.15 18.95 -0.76
N GLU A 259 -11.90 19.08 -0.32
CA GLU A 259 -11.22 20.36 -0.11
C GLU A 259 -10.91 21.06 -1.44
N ARG A 260 -10.43 20.34 -2.46
CA ARG A 260 -10.28 20.86 -3.84
C ARG A 260 -11.59 21.36 -4.43
N GLN A 261 -12.72 20.75 -4.04
CA GLN A 261 -14.06 21.20 -4.44
C GLN A 261 -14.57 22.39 -3.61
N GLY A 262 -13.84 22.80 -2.57
CA GLY A 262 -14.21 23.86 -1.64
C GLY A 262 -15.38 23.49 -0.73
N LEU A 263 -15.61 22.19 -0.50
CA LEU A 263 -16.71 21.68 0.34
C LEU A 263 -16.27 21.54 1.80
N VAL A 264 -15.01 21.20 2.05
CA VAL A 264 -14.39 21.16 3.38
C VAL A 264 -13.12 22.01 3.40
N ARG A 265 -12.58 22.27 4.59
CA ARG A 265 -11.23 22.79 4.82
C ARG A 265 -10.53 21.91 5.83
N SER A 266 -9.29 21.53 5.59
CA SER A 266 -8.49 20.78 6.54
C SER A 266 -7.34 21.64 7.07
N ALA A 267 -6.97 21.41 8.33
CA ALA A 267 -5.81 22.05 8.96
C ALA A 267 -5.32 21.17 10.10
N HIS A 268 -4.02 21.16 10.36
CA HIS A 268 -3.47 20.48 11.53
C HIS A 268 -3.95 21.15 12.82
N ALA A 269 -4.38 20.35 13.80
CA ALA A 269 -4.71 20.85 15.13
C ALA A 269 -3.44 21.43 15.77
N GLN A 270 -3.57 22.59 16.44
CA GLN A 270 -2.48 23.12 17.26
C GLN A 270 -2.47 22.39 18.60
N GLY A 271 -1.48 21.53 18.83
CA GLY A 271 -1.29 20.76 20.07
C GLY A 271 -0.42 19.51 19.88
N PRO A 272 -0.03 18.80 20.95
CA PRO A 272 0.69 17.53 20.85
C PRO A 272 -0.24 16.46 20.28
N GLY A 273 0.18 15.87 19.15
CA GLY A 273 -0.68 15.10 18.24
C GLY A 273 -1.12 15.98 17.07
N ARG A 274 -0.34 15.97 15.97
CA ARG A 274 -0.51 16.77 14.74
C ARG A 274 -1.73 16.37 13.90
N GLU A 275 -2.81 16.04 14.56
CA GLU A 275 -3.98 15.45 13.96
C GLU A 275 -4.66 16.43 12.99
N ARG A 276 -4.81 16.03 11.73
CA ARG A 276 -5.47 16.84 10.72
C ARG A 276 -6.96 16.90 11.02
N VAL A 277 -7.47 18.12 11.16
CA VAL A 277 -8.87 18.41 11.49
C VAL A 277 -9.58 18.95 10.26
N VAL A 278 -10.65 18.28 9.86
CA VAL A 278 -11.51 18.69 8.76
C VAL A 278 -12.71 19.48 9.27
N ALA A 279 -13.05 20.57 8.58
CA ALA A 279 -14.20 21.42 8.88
C ALA A 279 -15.08 21.61 7.65
N ILE A 280 -16.40 21.56 7.84
CA ILE A 280 -17.38 21.79 6.76
C ILE A 280 -17.41 23.28 6.38
N THR A 281 -17.45 23.59 5.08
CA THR A 281 -17.73 24.95 4.61
C THR A 281 -19.22 25.21 4.50
N THR A 282 -19.64 26.47 4.33
CA THR A 282 -21.04 26.81 4.02
C THR A 282 -21.54 26.08 2.77
N ARG A 283 -20.72 26.06 1.71
CA ARG A 283 -21.02 25.35 0.46
C ARG A 283 -21.12 23.83 0.67
N GLY A 284 -20.20 23.24 1.43
CA GLY A 284 -20.24 21.83 1.79
C GLY A 284 -21.49 21.44 2.55
N ARG A 285 -21.94 22.30 3.48
CA ARG A 285 -23.16 22.09 4.25
C ARG A 285 -24.41 22.09 3.37
N GLU A 286 -24.49 22.99 2.39
CA GLU A 286 -25.59 23.02 1.42
C GLU A 286 -25.61 21.78 0.51
N VAL A 287 -24.44 21.29 0.11
CA VAL A 287 -24.32 20.08 -0.72
C VAL A 287 -24.67 18.83 0.07
N ALA A 288 -24.27 18.74 1.35
CA ALA A 288 -24.57 17.60 2.22
C ALA A 288 -26.08 17.42 2.52
N GLN A 289 -26.87 18.49 2.37
CA GLN A 289 -28.32 18.51 2.62
C GLN A 289 -29.17 18.16 1.38
N ARG A 290 -28.54 18.01 0.21
CA ARG A 290 -29.21 17.61 -1.04
C ARG A 290 -29.18 16.08 -1.21
#